data_AF-A0A8H6YPJ3-F1
#
_entry.id   AF-A0A8H6YPJ3-F1
#
_cell.length_a   1.000
_cell.length_b   1.000
_cell.length_c   1.000
_cell.angle_alpha   90.00
_cell.angle_beta   90.00
_cell.angle_gamma   90.00
#
_symmetry.space_group_name_H-M   'P 1'
#
loop_
_entity.id
_entity.type
_entity.pdbx_description
1 polymer ?
#
loop_
_entity_poly.entity_id
_entity_poly.type
_entity_poly.pdbx_seq_one_letter_code
_entity_poly.pdbx_strand_id
1 'polypeptide(L)'
;MSRSRSTRKISDALAAAQVTLKAIQASTDAFPPLKSVASTVIVFFQLSEKLKSNKKGCKHIAERSAQLVRDIWRQTKDFGVALPAEVEESVLQIEKLFKEITTFFEGLKRENLFQRLARQDENKSRVEEYGRLLTEAMDQFSINLQLSIHRLSVEFAEVERMRHADVLANSQMSESERMQLLTQILAKSGNVHMEKHAAIAFFF
;
A
#
# COMPACT_ATOMS: atom_id res chain seq x y z
N MET A 1 -26.49 -9.59 33.68
CA MET A 1 -26.89 -8.85 32.44
C MET A 1 -25.72 -8.23 31.65
N SER A 2 -24.45 -8.66 31.80
CA SER A 2 -23.29 -8.00 31.16
C SER A 2 -22.89 -8.54 29.76
N ARG A 3 -23.32 -9.75 29.38
CA ARG A 3 -22.96 -10.38 28.09
C ARG A 3 -23.63 -9.75 26.86
N SER A 4 -24.81 -9.13 27.01
CA SER A 4 -25.60 -8.61 25.88
C SER A 4 -25.09 -7.28 25.29
N ARG A 5 -24.39 -6.45 26.09
CA ARG A 5 -23.82 -5.18 25.59
C ARG A 5 -22.51 -5.38 24.82
N SER A 6 -21.69 -6.33 25.25
CA SER A 6 -20.38 -6.60 24.64
C SER A 6 -20.51 -7.17 23.22
N THR A 7 -21.48 -8.06 22.99
CA THR A 7 -21.72 -8.67 21.68
C THR A 7 -22.26 -7.68 20.64
N ARG A 8 -23.08 -6.69 21.06
CA ARG A 8 -23.54 -5.62 20.16
C ARG A 8 -22.40 -4.74 19.67
N LYS A 9 -21.53 -4.28 20.57
CA LYS A 9 -20.38 -3.43 20.21
C LYS A 9 -19.43 -4.08 19.19
N ILE A 10 -19.19 -5.38 19.34
CA ILE A 10 -18.34 -6.15 18.40
C ILE A 10 -19.02 -6.26 17.03
N SER A 11 -20.34 -6.46 17.00
CA SER A 11 -21.12 -6.49 15.76
C SER A 11 -21.09 -5.15 15.03
N ASP A 12 -21.22 -4.04 15.76
CA ASP A 12 -21.21 -2.69 15.19
C ASP A 12 -19.82 -2.33 14.64
N ALA A 13 -18.75 -2.69 15.36
CA ALA A 13 -17.38 -2.49 14.91
C ALA A 13 -17.06 -3.30 13.64
N LEU A 14 -17.57 -4.53 13.54
CA LEU A 14 -17.42 -5.38 12.36
C LEU A 14 -18.18 -4.80 11.16
N ALA A 15 -19.40 -4.31 11.36
CA ALA A 15 -20.16 -3.63 10.31
C ALA A 15 -19.44 -2.37 9.81
N ALA A 16 -18.91 -1.55 10.73
CA ALA A 16 -18.13 -0.36 10.39
C ALA A 16 -16.84 -0.71 9.61
N ALA A 17 -16.13 -1.77 10.02
CA ALA A 17 -14.96 -2.26 9.30
C ALA A 17 -15.30 -2.70 7.89
N GLN A 18 -16.40 -3.44 7.69
CA GLN A 18 -16.86 -3.86 6.37
C GLN A 18 -17.27 -2.69 5.48
N VAL A 19 -17.95 -1.67 6.03
CA VAL A 19 -18.29 -0.45 5.28
C VAL A 19 -17.02 0.26 4.82
N THR A 20 -16.05 0.42 5.71
CA THR A 20 -14.76 1.06 5.38
C THR A 20 -14.01 0.27 4.30
N LEU A 21 -13.94 -1.05 4.42
CA LEU A 21 -13.26 -1.90 3.44
C LEU A 21 -13.93 -1.84 2.06
N LYS A 22 -15.27 -1.78 2.01
CA LYS A 22 -16.01 -1.59 0.74
C LYS A 22 -15.73 -0.22 0.11
N ALA A 23 -15.65 0.83 0.93
CA ALA A 23 -15.28 2.17 0.46
C ALA A 23 -13.85 2.18 -0.10
N ILE A 24 -12.90 1.56 0.60
CA ILE A 24 -11.52 1.38 0.11
C ILE A 24 -11.54 0.63 -1.23
N GLN A 25 -12.19 -0.53 -1.28
CA GLN A 25 -12.30 -1.36 -2.48
C GLN A 25 -12.84 -0.59 -3.69
N ALA A 26 -13.84 0.28 -3.50
CA ALA A 26 -14.42 1.12 -4.54
C ALA A 26 -13.51 2.29 -4.96
N SER A 27 -12.66 2.78 -4.06
CA SER A 27 -11.71 3.87 -4.34
C SER A 27 -10.42 3.41 -5.03
N THR A 28 -10.16 2.10 -5.07
CA THR A 28 -8.85 1.52 -5.48
C THR A 28 -8.85 0.93 -6.88
N ASP A 29 -9.71 1.40 -7.78
CA ASP A 29 -9.74 0.88 -9.17
C ASP A 29 -8.43 1.11 -9.93
N ALA A 30 -7.68 2.14 -9.57
CA ALA A 30 -6.35 2.42 -10.12
C ALA A 30 -5.21 1.61 -9.47
N PHE A 31 -5.48 0.90 -8.35
CA PHE A 31 -4.47 0.10 -7.64
C PHE A 31 -5.01 -1.30 -7.29
N PRO A 32 -4.98 -2.24 -8.25
CA PRO A 32 -5.58 -3.57 -8.12
C PRO A 32 -5.13 -4.40 -6.90
N PRO A 33 -3.85 -4.36 -6.47
CA PRO A 33 -3.42 -5.11 -5.28
C PRO A 33 -4.17 -4.69 -4.01
N LEU A 34 -4.39 -3.39 -3.79
CA LEU A 34 -5.12 -2.90 -2.61
C LEU A 34 -6.60 -3.28 -2.64
N LYS A 35 -7.20 -3.27 -3.85
CA LYS A 35 -8.57 -3.77 -4.06
C LYS A 35 -8.69 -5.25 -3.70
N SER A 36 -7.70 -6.06 -4.12
CA SER A 36 -7.63 -7.50 -3.83
C SER A 36 -7.57 -7.75 -2.32
N VAL A 37 -6.63 -7.11 -1.61
CA VAL A 37 -6.51 -7.31 -0.15
C VAL A 37 -7.75 -6.85 0.61
N ALA A 38 -8.36 -5.71 0.24
CA ALA A 38 -9.59 -5.24 0.87
C ALA A 38 -10.75 -6.24 0.69
N SER A 39 -10.85 -6.82 -0.51
CA SER A 39 -11.85 -7.85 -0.84
C SER A 39 -11.64 -9.11 0.00
N THR A 40 -10.39 -9.57 0.15
CA THR A 40 -10.06 -10.77 0.92
C THR A 40 -10.38 -10.60 2.41
N VAL A 41 -10.16 -9.42 3.00
CA VAL A 41 -10.52 -9.19 4.42
C VAL A 41 -12.03 -9.23 4.65
N ILE A 42 -12.84 -8.78 3.69
CA ILE A 42 -14.30 -8.96 3.78
C ILE A 42 -14.64 -10.46 3.86
N VAL A 43 -13.96 -11.29 3.08
CA VAL A 43 -14.12 -12.76 3.12
C VAL A 43 -13.68 -13.32 4.48
N PHE A 44 -12.61 -12.82 5.11
CA PHE A 44 -12.21 -13.24 6.46
C PHE A 44 -13.31 -13.05 7.50
N PHE A 45 -14.00 -11.91 7.49
CA PHE A 45 -15.13 -11.69 8.40
C PHE A 45 -16.27 -12.69 8.14
N GLN A 46 -16.59 -12.96 6.87
CA GLN A 46 -17.65 -13.92 6.52
C GLN A 46 -17.30 -15.36 6.91
N LEU A 47 -16.04 -15.76 6.72
CA LEU A 47 -15.57 -17.09 7.07
C LEU A 47 -15.48 -17.25 8.59
N SER A 48 -14.89 -16.29 9.30
CA SER A 48 -14.73 -16.34 10.76
C SER A 48 -16.06 -16.41 11.52
N GLU A 49 -17.14 -15.82 10.99
CA GLU A 49 -18.48 -15.98 11.59
C GLU A 49 -19.02 -17.40 11.49
N LYS A 50 -18.64 -18.14 10.44
CA LYS A 50 -19.12 -19.49 10.13
C LYS A 50 -18.26 -20.60 10.75
N LEU A 51 -17.14 -20.28 11.39
CA LEU A 51 -16.24 -21.26 12.00
C LEU A 51 -16.83 -21.89 13.27
N LYS A 52 -16.58 -23.20 13.42
CA LYS A 52 -17.03 -24.00 14.58
C LYS A 52 -16.00 -24.04 15.73
N SER A 53 -14.73 -23.78 15.45
CA SER A 53 -13.60 -23.67 16.40
C SER A 53 -12.77 -22.43 16.10
N ASN A 54 -11.91 -22.04 17.05
CA ASN A 54 -10.94 -20.95 16.90
C ASN A 54 -11.54 -19.60 16.46
N LYS A 55 -12.87 -19.44 16.62
CA LYS A 55 -13.64 -18.29 16.14
C LYS A 55 -13.09 -16.97 16.66
N LYS A 56 -12.70 -16.91 17.94
CA LYS A 56 -12.12 -15.70 18.54
C LYS A 56 -10.79 -15.31 17.88
N GLY A 57 -9.90 -16.27 17.68
CA GLY A 57 -8.60 -16.04 17.07
C GLY A 57 -8.71 -15.64 15.59
N CYS A 58 -9.57 -16.33 14.84
CA CYS A 58 -9.83 -16.01 13.44
C CYS A 58 -10.51 -14.63 13.26
N LYS A 59 -11.39 -14.25 14.19
CA LYS A 59 -11.93 -12.87 14.22
C LYS A 59 -10.84 -11.84 14.46
N HIS A 60 -9.93 -12.13 15.39
CA HIS A 60 -8.82 -11.22 15.67
C HIS A 60 -7.90 -11.05 14.46
N ILE A 61 -7.62 -12.14 13.73
CA ILE A 61 -6.91 -12.08 12.44
C ILE A 61 -7.67 -11.17 11.46
N ALA A 62 -8.98 -11.36 11.28
CA ALA A 62 -9.79 -10.53 10.37
C ALA A 62 -9.76 -9.04 10.76
N GLU A 63 -9.88 -8.72 12.04
CA GLU A 63 -9.77 -7.36 12.57
C GLU A 63 -8.39 -6.74 12.32
N ARG A 64 -7.31 -7.52 12.57
CA ARG A 64 -5.93 -7.09 12.35
C ARG A 64 -5.67 -6.84 10.87
N SER A 65 -6.13 -7.72 9.98
CA SER A 65 -6.03 -7.54 8.53
C SER A 65 -6.82 -6.32 8.05
N ALA A 66 -7.99 -6.04 8.63
CA ALA A 66 -8.76 -4.83 8.31
C ALA A 66 -8.01 -3.56 8.73
N GLN A 67 -7.38 -3.56 9.91
CA GLN A 67 -6.54 -2.47 10.35
C GLN A 67 -5.37 -2.23 9.39
N LEU A 68 -4.69 -3.31 9.00
CA LEU A 68 -3.59 -3.29 8.06
C LEU A 68 -4.00 -2.65 6.72
N VAL A 69 -5.10 -3.10 6.12
CA VAL A 69 -5.60 -2.53 4.84
C VAL A 69 -5.92 -1.04 4.97
N ARG A 70 -6.52 -0.61 6.09
CA ARG A 70 -6.77 0.82 6.35
C ARG A 70 -5.48 1.62 6.48
N ASP A 71 -4.47 1.06 7.13
CA ASP A 71 -3.19 1.73 7.32
C ASP A 71 -2.41 1.83 6.00
N ILE A 72 -2.44 0.79 5.14
CA ILE A 72 -1.91 0.89 3.77
C ILE A 72 -2.63 2.01 3.04
N TRP A 73 -3.97 1.94 2.94
CA TRP A 73 -4.75 2.92 2.19
C TRP A 73 -4.51 4.35 2.66
N ARG A 74 -4.47 4.60 3.99
CA ARG A 74 -4.19 5.92 4.55
C ARG A 74 -2.82 6.45 4.13
N GLN A 75 -1.83 5.57 4.04
CA GLN A 75 -0.46 5.92 3.69
C GLN A 75 -0.26 6.05 2.18
N THR A 76 -1.03 5.34 1.36
CA THR A 76 -0.84 5.29 -0.09
C THR A 76 -1.81 6.16 -0.89
N LYS A 77 -2.92 6.60 -0.32
CA LYS A 77 -3.97 7.35 -1.04
C LYS A 77 -3.49 8.62 -1.76
N ASP A 78 -2.40 9.23 -1.29
CA ASP A 78 -1.88 10.50 -1.81
C ASP A 78 -0.77 10.30 -2.86
N PHE A 79 -0.33 9.06 -3.11
CA PHE A 79 0.72 8.73 -4.10
C PHE A 79 0.23 8.80 -5.56
N GLY A 80 -1.05 9.13 -5.80
CA GLY A 80 -1.60 9.18 -7.15
C GLY A 80 -1.74 7.79 -7.79
N VAL A 81 -1.37 7.66 -9.07
CA VAL A 81 -1.61 6.44 -9.87
C VAL A 81 -0.53 5.37 -9.70
N ALA A 82 0.68 5.73 -9.27
CA ALA A 82 1.81 4.80 -9.20
C ALA A 82 2.48 4.85 -7.82
N LEU A 83 2.58 3.69 -7.18
CA LEU A 83 3.37 3.54 -5.96
C LEU A 83 4.84 3.31 -6.29
N PRO A 84 5.75 3.67 -5.37
CA PRO A 84 7.12 3.18 -5.43
C PRO A 84 7.14 1.65 -5.49
N ALA A 85 8.05 1.08 -6.30
CA ALA A 85 8.10 -0.36 -6.56
C ALA A 85 8.24 -1.18 -5.27
N GLU A 86 9.01 -0.69 -4.29
CA GLU A 86 9.22 -1.37 -3.01
C GLU A 86 7.93 -1.42 -2.16
N VAL A 87 7.10 -0.38 -2.26
CA VAL A 87 5.80 -0.31 -1.58
C VAL A 87 4.81 -1.24 -2.26
N GLU A 88 4.79 -1.25 -3.59
CA GLU A 88 3.95 -2.17 -4.38
C GLU A 88 4.27 -3.63 -4.07
N GLU A 89 5.56 -4.00 -4.05
CA GLU A 89 6.01 -5.34 -3.71
C GLU A 89 5.54 -5.75 -2.30
N SER A 90 5.63 -4.84 -1.33
CA SER A 90 5.15 -5.08 0.04
C SER A 90 3.64 -5.38 0.07
N VAL A 91 2.84 -4.66 -0.71
CA VAL A 91 1.40 -4.91 -0.82
C VAL A 91 1.12 -6.28 -1.46
N LEU A 92 1.91 -6.68 -2.46
CA LEU A 92 1.79 -8.02 -3.08
C LEU A 92 2.15 -9.15 -2.10
N GLN A 93 3.16 -8.96 -1.26
CA GLN A 93 3.52 -9.93 -0.21
C GLN A 93 2.38 -10.09 0.81
N ILE A 94 1.74 -8.98 1.19
CA ILE A 94 0.55 -8.97 2.06
C ILE A 94 -0.62 -9.69 1.39
N GLU A 95 -0.84 -9.46 0.09
CA GLU A 95 -1.87 -10.19 -0.67
C GLU A 95 -1.64 -11.69 -0.67
N LYS A 96 -0.38 -12.13 -0.84
CA LYS A 96 -0.01 -13.54 -0.74
C LYS A 96 -0.31 -14.12 0.65
N LEU A 97 0.10 -13.42 1.71
CA LEU A 97 -0.21 -13.82 3.09
C LEU A 97 -1.73 -13.93 3.31
N PHE A 98 -2.52 -13.01 2.75
CA PHE A 98 -3.98 -13.05 2.87
C PHE A 98 -4.58 -14.26 2.14
N LYS A 99 -4.03 -14.66 1.00
CA LYS A 99 -4.44 -15.90 0.31
C LYS A 99 -4.17 -17.13 1.17
N GLU A 100 -3.01 -17.21 1.82
CA GLU A 100 -2.68 -18.30 2.74
C GLU A 100 -3.64 -18.38 3.94
N ILE A 101 -3.95 -17.24 4.56
CA ILE A 101 -4.95 -17.15 5.65
C ILE A 101 -6.34 -17.57 5.15
N THR A 102 -6.72 -17.22 3.92
CA THR A 102 -8.01 -17.63 3.32
C THR A 102 -8.09 -19.15 3.25
N THR A 103 -7.05 -19.79 2.69
CA THR A 103 -6.97 -21.25 2.59
C THR A 103 -7.05 -21.91 3.96
N PHE A 104 -6.39 -21.33 4.98
CA PHE A 104 -6.50 -21.79 6.35
C PHE A 104 -7.94 -21.70 6.90
N PHE A 105 -8.62 -20.56 6.73
CA PHE A 105 -10.00 -20.38 7.19
C PHE A 105 -10.97 -21.35 6.48
N GLU A 106 -10.78 -21.58 5.19
CA GLU A 106 -11.56 -22.56 4.44
C GLU A 106 -11.33 -23.99 4.93
N GLY A 107 -10.09 -24.34 5.27
CA GLY A 107 -9.73 -25.61 5.90
C GLY A 107 -10.50 -25.81 7.21
N LEU A 108 -10.42 -24.84 8.12
CA LEU A 108 -11.14 -24.87 9.41
C LEU A 108 -12.65 -25.01 9.25
N LYS A 109 -13.24 -24.41 8.20
CA LYS A 109 -14.68 -24.51 7.92
C LYS A 109 -15.10 -25.94 7.55
N ARG A 110 -14.24 -26.71 6.89
CA ARG A 110 -14.51 -28.06 6.40
C ARG A 110 -14.25 -29.16 7.44
N GLU A 111 -13.56 -28.85 8.54
CA GLU A 111 -13.22 -29.82 9.58
C GLU A 111 -14.45 -30.42 10.27
N ASN A 112 -14.43 -31.74 10.44
CA ASN A 112 -15.38 -32.46 11.29
C ASN A 112 -14.93 -32.44 12.76
N LEU A 113 -15.80 -32.88 13.68
CA LEU A 113 -15.56 -32.79 15.13
C LEU A 113 -14.27 -33.51 15.57
N PHE A 114 -13.99 -34.68 14.99
CA PHE A 114 -12.79 -35.47 15.32
C PHE A 114 -11.51 -34.78 14.86
N GLN A 115 -11.47 -34.30 13.61
CA GLN A 115 -10.32 -33.55 13.08
C GLN A 115 -10.04 -32.30 13.92
N ARG A 116 -11.10 -31.60 14.32
CA ARG A 116 -11.03 -30.38 15.11
C ARG A 116 -10.41 -30.59 16.49
N LEU A 117 -10.72 -31.72 17.13
CA LEU A 117 -10.14 -32.09 18.42
C LEU A 117 -8.69 -32.55 18.26
N ALA A 118 -8.41 -33.41 17.27
CA ALA A 118 -7.06 -33.90 17.00
C ALA A 118 -6.06 -32.80 16.62
N ARG A 119 -6.53 -31.74 15.93
CA ARG A 119 -5.70 -30.62 15.45
C ARG A 119 -5.90 -29.34 16.23
N GLN A 120 -6.49 -29.40 17.43
CA GLN A 120 -6.81 -28.18 18.19
C GLN A 120 -5.56 -27.33 18.46
N ASP A 121 -4.48 -27.96 18.92
CA ASP A 121 -3.24 -27.26 19.26
C ASP A 121 -2.50 -26.75 18.01
N GLU A 122 -2.48 -27.55 16.93
CA GLU A 122 -1.95 -27.14 15.63
C GLU A 122 -2.69 -25.91 15.08
N ASN A 123 -4.02 -25.96 15.06
CA ASN A 123 -4.85 -24.85 14.58
C ASN A 123 -4.70 -23.60 15.46
N LYS A 124 -4.51 -23.76 16.77
CA LYS A 124 -4.22 -22.64 17.67
C LYS A 124 -2.85 -22.03 17.38
N SER A 125 -1.82 -22.85 17.22
CA SER A 125 -0.46 -22.42 16.86
C SER A 125 -0.47 -21.63 15.54
N ARG A 126 -1.18 -22.13 14.51
CA ARG A 126 -1.31 -21.44 13.23
C ARG A 126 -2.02 -20.09 13.33
N VAL A 127 -3.03 -19.97 14.18
CA VAL A 127 -3.69 -18.67 14.43
C VAL A 127 -2.70 -17.66 15.04
N GLU A 128 -1.90 -18.10 16.00
CA GLU A 128 -0.87 -17.26 16.64
C GLU A 128 0.22 -16.87 15.64
N GLU A 129 0.66 -17.82 14.82
CA GLU A 129 1.64 -17.61 13.74
C GLU A 129 1.14 -16.58 12.73
N TYR A 130 -0.09 -16.69 12.24
CA TYR A 130 -0.66 -15.69 11.32
C TYR A 130 -0.78 -14.31 11.96
N GLY A 131 -1.07 -14.24 13.27
CA GLY A 131 -1.04 -12.96 14.01
C GLY A 131 0.35 -12.31 14.00
N ARG A 132 1.41 -13.12 14.17
CA ARG A 132 2.80 -12.68 14.08
C ARG A 132 3.16 -12.23 12.66
N LEU A 133 2.86 -13.05 11.65
CA LEU A 133 3.15 -12.77 10.24
C LEU A 133 2.46 -11.49 9.75
N LEU A 134 1.22 -11.22 10.19
CA LEU A 134 0.52 -9.97 9.86
C LEU A 134 1.23 -8.74 10.46
N THR A 135 1.84 -8.88 11.64
CA THR A 135 2.59 -7.79 12.27
C THR A 135 3.90 -7.56 11.53
N GLU A 136 4.63 -8.63 11.24
CA GLU A 136 5.87 -8.58 10.46
C GLU A 136 5.66 -7.96 9.08
N ALA A 137 4.58 -8.33 8.37
CA ALA A 137 4.25 -7.77 7.08
C ALA A 137 3.92 -6.26 7.16
N MET A 138 3.28 -5.81 8.24
CA MET A 138 2.98 -4.39 8.45
C MET A 138 4.26 -3.59 8.76
N ASP A 139 5.15 -4.15 9.57
CA ASP A 139 6.43 -3.52 9.89
C ASP A 139 7.28 -3.40 8.63
N GLN A 140 7.36 -4.46 7.82
CA GLN A 140 8.08 -4.44 6.55
C GLN A 140 7.50 -3.42 5.56
N PHE A 141 6.18 -3.36 5.42
CA PHE A 141 5.52 -2.33 4.59
C PHE A 141 5.88 -0.92 5.05
N SER A 142 5.86 -0.68 6.37
CA SER A 142 6.14 0.63 6.94
C SER A 142 7.60 1.05 6.72
N ILE A 143 8.54 0.10 6.88
CA ILE A 143 9.96 0.32 6.59
C ILE A 143 10.16 0.66 5.10
N ASN A 144 9.58 -0.15 4.20
CA ASN A 144 9.74 0.06 2.77
C ASN A 144 9.16 1.40 2.32
N LEU A 145 8.01 1.80 2.86
CA LEU A 145 7.44 3.12 2.62
C LEU A 145 8.35 4.26 3.09
N GLN A 146 8.91 4.15 4.30
CA GLN A 146 9.84 5.17 4.83
C GLN A 146 11.10 5.28 3.98
N LEU A 147 11.66 4.15 3.54
CA LEU A 147 12.82 4.12 2.65
C LEU A 147 12.50 4.76 1.29
N SER A 148 11.36 4.45 0.69
CA SER A 148 10.95 5.07 -0.58
C SER A 148 10.74 6.58 -0.43
N ILE A 149 10.11 7.05 0.66
CA ILE A 149 9.96 8.49 0.93
C ILE A 149 11.32 9.16 1.13
N HIS A 150 12.22 8.54 1.88
CA HIS A 150 13.56 9.08 2.11
C HIS A 150 14.36 9.20 0.80
N ARG A 151 14.32 8.16 -0.03
CA ARG A 151 14.96 8.15 -1.35
C ARG A 151 14.45 9.27 -2.25
N LEU A 152 13.13 9.43 -2.37
CA LEU A 152 12.52 10.52 -3.14
C LEU A 152 12.94 11.90 -2.62
N SER A 153 13.08 12.05 -1.30
CA SER A 153 13.52 13.30 -0.68
C SER A 153 14.97 13.63 -1.01
N VAL A 154 15.85 12.62 -1.05
CA VAL A 154 17.26 12.78 -1.45
C VAL A 154 17.35 13.15 -2.93
N GLU A 155 16.64 12.43 -3.79
CA GLU A 155 16.59 12.71 -5.24
C GLU A 155 16.09 14.14 -5.51
N PHE A 156 15.04 14.59 -4.81
CA PHE A 156 14.54 15.96 -4.92
C PHE A 156 15.58 17.00 -4.48
N ALA A 157 16.26 16.78 -3.36
CA ALA A 157 17.31 17.68 -2.89
C ALA A 157 18.49 17.77 -3.86
N GLU A 158 18.85 16.67 -4.52
CA GLU A 158 19.89 16.67 -5.56
C GLU A 158 19.46 17.45 -6.80
N VAL A 159 18.23 17.26 -7.27
CA VAL A 159 17.67 18.03 -8.39
C VAL A 159 17.64 19.52 -8.09
N GLU A 160 17.26 19.91 -6.87
CA GLU A 160 17.22 21.31 -6.48
C GLU A 160 18.63 21.92 -6.38
N ARG A 161 19.61 21.16 -5.87
CA ARG A 161 21.02 21.57 -5.88
C ARG A 161 21.55 21.76 -7.31
N MET A 162 21.23 20.83 -8.22
CA MET A 162 21.62 20.94 -9.63
C MET A 162 20.98 22.19 -10.27
N ARG A 163 19.70 22.43 -10.03
CA ARG A 163 19.01 23.63 -10.51
C ARG A 163 19.64 24.93 -9.98
N HIS A 164 20.00 24.97 -8.70
CA HIS A 164 20.69 26.11 -8.11
C HIS A 164 22.09 26.31 -8.71
N ALA A 165 22.84 25.22 -8.93
CA ALA A 165 24.15 25.28 -9.58
C ALA A 165 24.05 25.81 -11.03
N ASP A 166 23.05 25.36 -11.80
CA ASP A 166 22.80 25.83 -13.16
C ASP A 166 22.43 27.32 -13.21
N VAL A 167 21.60 27.80 -12.28
CA VAL A 167 21.25 29.22 -12.19
C VAL A 167 22.50 30.07 -11.87
N LEU A 168 23.35 29.61 -10.95
CA LEU A 168 24.59 30.30 -10.61
C LEU A 168 25.57 30.31 -11.79
N ALA A 169 25.78 29.17 -12.44
CA ALA A 169 26.63 29.05 -13.62
C ALA A 169 26.12 29.96 -14.76
N ASN A 170 24.81 29.99 -15.01
CA ASN A 170 24.22 30.88 -15.99
C ASN A 170 24.39 32.36 -15.63
N SER A 171 24.33 32.73 -14.34
CA SER A 171 24.51 34.11 -13.88
C SER A 171 25.95 34.63 -13.98
N GLN A 172 26.95 33.73 -13.92
CA GLN A 172 28.37 34.07 -14.03
C GLN A 172 28.89 34.03 -15.47
N MET A 173 28.11 33.48 -16.40
CA MET A 173 28.46 33.41 -17.81
C MET A 173 28.53 34.81 -18.42
N SER A 174 29.62 35.13 -19.11
CA SER A 174 29.76 36.41 -19.81
C SER A 174 28.75 36.52 -20.95
N GLU A 175 28.40 37.75 -21.34
CA GLU A 175 27.42 38.01 -22.41
C GLU A 175 27.86 37.40 -23.76
N SER A 176 29.18 37.35 -24.00
CA SER A 176 29.81 36.66 -25.14
C SER A 176 29.53 35.16 -25.15
N GLU A 177 29.69 34.49 -24.01
CA GLU A 177 29.48 33.04 -23.87
C GLU A 177 27.99 32.69 -23.99
N ARG A 178 27.11 33.52 -23.40
CA ARG A 178 25.65 33.37 -23.57
C ARG A 178 25.23 33.47 -25.04
N MET A 179 25.80 34.42 -25.79
CA MET A 179 25.52 34.58 -27.22
C MET A 179 26.04 33.41 -28.06
N GLN A 180 27.19 32.83 -27.72
CA GLN A 180 27.69 31.61 -28.39
C GLN A 180 26.81 30.38 -28.10
N LEU A 181 26.33 30.23 -26.86
CA LEU A 181 25.46 29.13 -26.45
C LEU A 181 24.08 29.21 -27.12
N LEU A 182 23.50 30.41 -27.20
CA LEU A 182 22.26 30.68 -27.96
C LEU A 182 22.44 30.34 -29.44
N THR A 183 23.57 30.70 -30.03
CA THR A 183 23.86 30.39 -31.45
C THR A 183 23.98 28.87 -31.67
N GLN A 184 24.59 28.12 -30.74
CA GLN A 184 24.66 26.66 -30.83
C GLN A 184 23.29 25.97 -30.63
N ILE A 185 22.46 26.47 -29.72
CA ILE A 185 21.10 25.93 -29.49
C ILE A 185 20.25 26.18 -30.74
N LEU A 186 20.29 27.38 -31.30
CA LEU A 186 19.58 27.73 -32.53
C LEU A 186 20.06 26.92 -33.73
N ALA A 187 21.36 26.66 -33.84
CA ALA A 187 21.92 25.77 -34.88
C ALA A 187 21.48 24.31 -34.70
N LYS A 188 21.35 23.82 -33.46
CA LYS A 188 20.82 22.48 -33.17
C LYS A 188 19.31 22.38 -33.41
N SER A 189 18.54 23.41 -33.08
CA SER A 189 17.09 23.45 -33.31
C SER A 189 16.74 23.69 -34.79
N GLY A 190 17.61 24.35 -35.55
CA GLY A 190 17.47 24.53 -37.00
C GLY A 190 17.54 23.24 -37.81
N ASN A 191 17.96 22.12 -37.20
CA ASN A 191 18.01 20.80 -37.83
C ASN A 191 16.85 19.88 -37.43
N VAL A 192 15.92 20.36 -36.58
CA VAL A 192 14.70 19.66 -36.21
C VAL A 192 13.53 20.58 -36.52
N HIS A 193 13.06 20.52 -37.76
CA HIS A 193 11.84 21.20 -38.17
C HIS A 193 10.69 20.70 -37.29
N MET A 194 10.15 21.63 -36.49
CA MET A 194 8.84 21.66 -35.85
C MET A 194 8.21 20.30 -35.49
N GLU A 195 8.07 20.03 -34.19
CA GLU A 195 6.71 19.91 -33.64
C GLU A 195 6.69 20.16 -32.12
N LYS A 196 6.24 21.39 -31.80
CA LYS A 196 5.33 21.76 -30.70
C LYS A 196 5.88 21.76 -29.25
N HIS A 197 5.97 22.98 -28.71
CA HIS A 197 6.02 23.38 -27.28
C HIS A 197 7.39 23.71 -26.63
N ALA A 198 8.27 24.45 -27.31
CA ALA A 198 9.42 25.12 -26.66
C ALA A 198 9.30 26.66 -26.63
N ALA A 199 8.06 27.18 -26.57
CA ALA A 199 7.80 28.63 -26.52
C ALA A 199 7.35 29.12 -25.13
N ILE A 200 7.42 28.29 -24.09
CA ILE A 200 7.09 28.71 -22.73
C ILE A 200 8.17 28.20 -21.78
N ALA A 201 9.01 29.13 -21.33
CA ALA A 201 9.72 29.18 -20.05
C ALA A 201 11.18 29.57 -20.23
N PHE A 202 11.45 30.85 -20.51
CA PHE A 202 12.62 31.54 -19.90
C PHE A 202 12.44 33.06 -19.78
N PHE A 203 11.22 33.57 -19.95
CA PHE A 203 10.82 34.87 -19.45
C PHE A 203 9.72 34.66 -18.41
N PHE A 204 10.15 34.30 -17.19
CA PHE A 204 9.66 34.70 -15.86
C PHE A 204 10.42 33.90 -14.80
#